data_AF-A0ABD3X366-F1
#
_entry.id   AF-A0ABD3X366-F1
#
_cell.length_a   1.000
_cell.length_b   1.000
_cell.length_c   1.000
_cell.angle_alpha   90.00
_cell.angle_beta   90.00
_cell.angle_gamma   90.00
#
_symmetry.space_group_name_H-M   'P 1'
#
loop_
_entity.id
_entity.type
_entity.pdbx_description
1 polymer ?
#
loop_
_entity_poly.entity_id
_entity_poly.type
_entity_poly.pdbx_seq_one_letter_code
_entity_poly.pdbx_strand_id
1 'polypeptide(L)'
;HEECDKCKNITIVRNLAHEDCDKCKNMTIARNLAHEKCDKCKNMTIVRNLAHEECDKCMNMTIARNLAHEECDKCKNMTIVRNLAHEECDKCKNMKIVRNLPHEECDKCKNMTIVRNLAHEEYDK
;
A
#
# COMPACT_ATOMS: atom_id res chain seq x y z
N HIS A 1 8.33 3.97 -17.47
CA HIS A 1 6.91 3.64 -17.59
C HIS A 1 6.86 2.21 -18.06
N GLU A 2 6.21 1.36 -17.30
CA GLU A 2 5.96 -0.04 -17.61
C GLU A 2 4.46 -0.26 -17.40
N GLU A 3 3.81 -0.96 -18.34
CA GLU A 3 2.37 -1.24 -18.33
C GLU A 3 2.15 -2.74 -18.48
N CYS A 4 1.21 -3.31 -17.72
CA CYS A 4 0.84 -4.72 -17.84
C CYS A 4 -0.65 -5.00 -17.57
N ASP A 5 -1.37 -5.53 -18.56
CA ASP A 5 -2.77 -5.97 -18.37
C ASP A 5 -2.89 -7.14 -17.37
N LYS A 6 -2.02 -8.15 -17.49
CA LYS A 6 -2.10 -9.39 -16.69
C LYS A 6 -0.72 -9.97 -16.44
N CYS A 7 -0.24 -9.80 -15.23
CA CYS A 7 1.05 -10.31 -14.80
C CYS A 7 0.91 -11.33 -13.67
N LYS A 8 1.65 -12.44 -13.76
CA LYS A 8 1.76 -13.38 -12.64
C LYS A 8 2.67 -12.82 -11.55
N ASN A 9 3.82 -12.29 -11.95
CA ASN A 9 4.78 -11.68 -11.04
C ASN A 9 5.37 -10.42 -11.72
N ILE A 10 5.42 -9.32 -10.99
CA ILE A 10 6.18 -8.12 -11.34
C ILE A 10 7.20 -7.89 -10.23
N THR A 11 8.46 -7.69 -10.61
CA THR A 11 9.51 -7.37 -9.65
C THR A 11 10.30 -6.16 -10.15
N ILE A 12 10.11 -5.04 -9.46
CA ILE A 12 10.82 -3.79 -9.73
C ILE A 12 12.04 -3.73 -8.80
N VAL A 13 13.21 -4.08 -9.34
CA VAL A 13 14.49 -4.08 -8.62
C VAL A 13 15.35 -2.84 -8.90
N ARG A 14 14.93 -1.99 -9.83
CA ARG A 14 15.58 -0.75 -10.24
C ARG A 14 14.72 0.46 -9.90
N ASN A 15 15.24 1.65 -10.15
CA ASN A 15 14.42 2.85 -10.06
C ASN A 15 13.51 2.92 -11.29
N LEU A 16 12.23 3.13 -11.07
CA LEU A 16 11.24 3.31 -12.12
C LEU A 16 10.40 4.56 -11.78
N ALA A 17 10.00 5.31 -12.79
CA ALA A 17 9.15 6.48 -12.57
C ALA A 17 7.69 6.05 -12.35
N HIS A 18 7.16 5.20 -13.23
CA HIS A 18 5.75 4.81 -13.27
C HIS A 18 5.62 3.33 -13.63
N GLU A 19 4.71 2.64 -12.93
CA GLU A 19 4.20 1.29 -13.20
C GLU A 19 2.68 1.36 -13.21
N ASP A 20 2.04 0.76 -14.22
CA ASP A 20 0.58 0.60 -14.30
C ASP A 20 0.22 -0.87 -14.59
N CYS A 21 -0.66 -1.47 -13.81
CA CYS A 21 -1.04 -2.86 -13.98
C CYS A 21 -2.51 -3.17 -13.63
N ASP A 22 -3.32 -3.60 -14.60
CA ASP A 22 -4.72 -3.98 -14.29
C ASP A 22 -4.80 -5.18 -13.33
N LYS A 23 -3.94 -6.19 -13.51
CA LYS A 23 -4.02 -7.45 -12.73
C LYS A 23 -2.64 -8.04 -12.49
N CYS A 24 -2.24 -8.06 -11.22
CA CYS A 24 -1.04 -8.75 -10.79
C CYS A 24 -1.34 -9.80 -9.70
N LYS A 25 -0.76 -11.00 -9.80
CA LYS A 25 -0.81 -11.94 -8.69
C LYS A 25 0.20 -11.58 -7.59
N ASN A 26 1.44 -11.25 -7.95
CA ASN A 26 2.44 -10.82 -6.99
C ASN A 26 3.24 -9.64 -7.55
N MET A 27 3.21 -8.51 -6.86
CA MET A 27 4.04 -7.37 -7.18
C MET A 27 5.03 -7.11 -6.06
N THR A 28 6.30 -6.91 -6.40
CA THR A 28 7.34 -6.56 -5.44
C THR A 28 8.16 -5.38 -5.93
N ILE A 29 8.15 -4.32 -5.14
CA ILE A 29 8.96 -3.12 -5.37
C ILE A 29 10.10 -3.13 -4.35
N ALA A 30 11.29 -3.50 -4.80
CA ALA A 30 12.47 -3.64 -3.96
C ALA A 30 13.29 -2.35 -3.83
N ARG A 31 13.12 -1.39 -4.75
CA ARG A 31 13.81 -0.10 -4.77
C ARG A 31 12.83 1.07 -4.81
N ASN A 32 13.14 2.12 -5.59
CA ASN A 32 12.39 3.35 -5.66
C ASN A 32 11.44 3.27 -6.86
N LEU A 33 10.16 3.47 -6.59
CA LEU A 33 9.15 3.73 -7.61
C LEU A 33 8.51 5.07 -7.27
N ALA A 34 8.32 5.96 -8.25
CA ALA A 34 7.66 7.22 -7.95
C ALA A 34 6.15 7.03 -7.86
N HIS A 35 5.55 6.40 -8.88
CA HIS A 35 4.11 6.14 -8.91
C HIS A 35 3.82 4.70 -9.30
N GLU A 36 2.86 4.09 -8.61
CA GLU A 36 2.30 2.80 -8.94
C GLU A 36 0.78 2.92 -9.01
N LYS A 37 0.19 2.30 -10.04
CA LYS A 37 -1.24 2.12 -10.16
C LYS A 37 -1.54 0.66 -10.41
N CYS A 38 -2.45 0.06 -9.62
CA CYS A 38 -2.91 -1.29 -9.89
C CYS A 38 -4.37 -1.54 -9.52
N ASP A 39 -5.21 -1.90 -10.50
CA ASP A 39 -6.61 -2.20 -10.22
C ASP A 39 -6.78 -3.45 -9.34
N LYS A 40 -5.96 -4.49 -9.53
CA LYS A 40 -6.08 -5.74 -8.77
C LYS A 40 -4.73 -6.38 -8.51
N CYS A 41 -4.33 -6.38 -7.25
CA CYS A 41 -3.18 -7.12 -6.80
C CYS A 41 -3.58 -8.20 -5.77
N LYS A 42 -3.11 -9.44 -5.93
CA LYS A 42 -3.29 -10.42 -4.85
C LYS A 42 -2.30 -10.17 -3.71
N ASN A 43 -1.02 -9.97 -4.03
CA ASN A 43 0.00 -9.69 -3.04
C ASN A 43 0.88 -8.56 -3.53
N MET A 44 0.89 -7.44 -2.82
CA MET A 44 1.78 -6.33 -3.07
C MET A 44 2.78 -6.20 -1.92
N THR A 45 4.05 -5.99 -2.26
CA THR A 45 5.10 -5.77 -1.27
C THR A 45 6.02 -4.64 -1.69
N ILE A 46 6.09 -3.61 -0.85
CA ILE A 46 6.95 -2.45 -1.01
C ILE A 46 8.02 -2.50 0.07
N VAL A 47 9.28 -2.68 -0.34
CA VAL A 47 10.40 -2.90 0.60
C VAL A 47 11.11 -1.60 0.97
N ARG A 48 11.23 -0.66 0.03
CA ARG A 48 12.02 0.57 0.21
C ARG A 48 11.19 1.84 0.13
N ASN A 49 11.08 2.43 -1.05
CA ASN A 49 10.48 3.74 -1.22
C ASN A 49 9.51 3.67 -2.38
N LEU A 50 8.26 3.97 -2.10
CA LEU A 50 7.28 4.33 -3.10
C LEU A 50 6.77 5.73 -2.75
N ALA A 51 6.67 6.63 -3.72
CA ALA A 51 6.15 7.97 -3.41
C ALA A 51 4.62 7.93 -3.35
N HIS A 52 3.98 7.41 -4.39
CA HIS A 52 2.53 7.29 -4.47
C HIS A 52 2.11 5.89 -4.94
N GLU A 53 1.14 5.31 -4.24
CA GLU A 53 0.44 4.09 -4.63
C GLU A 53 -1.05 4.38 -4.78
N GLU A 54 -1.65 3.91 -5.87
CA GLU A 54 -3.10 3.81 -6.05
C GLU A 54 -3.47 2.34 -6.33
N CYS A 55 -4.25 1.71 -5.46
CA CYS A 55 -4.71 0.34 -5.68
C CYS A 55 -6.22 0.15 -5.42
N ASP A 56 -6.99 -0.22 -6.45
CA ASP A 56 -8.43 -0.42 -6.26
C ASP A 56 -8.73 -1.63 -5.35
N LYS A 57 -7.95 -2.71 -5.50
CA LYS A 57 -8.19 -3.97 -4.79
C LYS A 57 -6.90 -4.70 -4.51
N CYS A 58 -6.56 -4.82 -3.23
CA CYS A 58 -5.46 -5.64 -2.77
C CYS A 58 -5.94 -6.73 -1.79
N MET A 59 -5.49 -7.98 -1.99
CA MET A 59 -5.76 -9.01 -0.98
C MET A 59 -4.77 -8.92 0.18
N ASN A 60 -3.48 -8.75 -0.09
CA ASN A 60 -2.48 -8.53 0.94
C ASN A 60 -1.50 -7.45 0.49
N MET A 61 -1.41 -6.39 1.27
CA MET A 61 -0.45 -5.32 1.06
C MET A 61 0.54 -5.29 2.22
N THR A 62 1.82 -5.11 1.90
CA THR A 62 2.87 -4.95 2.91
C THR A 62 3.83 -3.85 2.53
N ILE A 63 3.94 -2.86 3.41
CA ILE A 63 4.84 -1.71 3.28
C ILE A 63 5.88 -1.79 4.40
N ALA A 64 7.12 -2.09 4.05
CA ALA A 64 8.16 -2.38 5.02
C ALA A 64 8.93 -1.14 5.51
N ARG A 65 9.01 -0.08 4.69
CA ARG A 65 9.91 1.05 4.97
C ARG A 65 9.26 2.42 4.80
N ASN A 66 9.24 2.96 3.58
CA ASN A 66 8.70 4.29 3.33
C ASN A 66 7.72 4.24 2.17
N LEU A 67 6.51 4.69 2.44
CA LEU A 67 5.54 5.11 1.43
C LEU A 67 5.12 6.54 1.79
N ALA A 68 5.08 7.45 0.84
CA ALA A 68 4.66 8.82 1.14
C ALA A 68 3.14 8.92 1.15
N HIS A 69 2.48 8.39 0.11
CA HIS A 69 1.04 8.40 -0.03
C HIS A 69 0.54 7.04 -0.49
N GLU A 70 -0.50 6.53 0.17
CA GLU A 70 -1.25 5.36 -0.27
C GLU A 70 -2.73 5.74 -0.41
N GLU A 71 -3.33 5.35 -1.52
CA GLU A 71 -4.78 5.29 -1.69
C GLU A 71 -5.20 3.85 -2.03
N CYS A 72 -6.03 3.24 -1.18
CA CYS A 72 -6.58 1.92 -1.43
C CYS A 72 -8.09 1.82 -1.17
N ASP A 73 -8.84 1.58 -2.24
CA ASP A 73 -10.29 1.32 -2.22
C ASP A 73 -10.66 0.10 -1.35
N LYS A 74 -9.94 -1.01 -1.50
CA LYS A 74 -10.27 -2.27 -0.80
C LYS A 74 -9.03 -3.07 -0.53
N CYS A 75 -8.70 -3.21 0.75
CA CYS A 75 -7.66 -4.11 1.22
C CYS A 75 -8.21 -5.19 2.15
N LYS A 76 -7.87 -6.46 1.92
CA LYS A 76 -8.23 -7.50 2.90
C LYS A 76 -7.27 -7.49 4.09
N ASN A 77 -5.97 -7.41 3.83
CA ASN A 77 -4.97 -7.34 4.88
C ASN A 77 -3.92 -6.31 4.49
N MET A 78 -3.79 -5.26 5.29
CA MET A 78 -2.76 -4.25 5.14
C MET A 78 -1.78 -4.33 6.30
N THR A 79 -0.49 -4.26 6.00
CA THR A 79 0.56 -4.20 7.02
C THR A 79 1.60 -3.15 6.69
N ILE A 80 1.73 -2.18 7.58
CA ILE A 80 2.71 -1.10 7.48
C ILE A 80 3.70 -1.23 8.66
N VAL A 81 5.01 -1.15 8.39
CA VAL A 81 6.04 -1.54 9.39
C VAL A 81 6.95 -0.40 9.86
N ARG A 82 6.98 0.74 9.15
CA ARG A 82 7.89 1.83 9.54
C ARG A 82 7.29 3.21 9.36
N ASN A 83 7.22 3.69 8.13
CA ASN A 83 6.81 5.04 7.81
C ASN A 83 5.88 4.96 6.61
N LEU A 84 4.63 5.30 6.86
CA LEU A 84 3.73 5.81 5.85
C LEU A 84 3.47 7.27 6.26
N ALA A 85 3.49 8.22 5.33
CA ALA A 85 3.22 9.61 5.70
C ALA A 85 1.71 9.91 5.66
N HIS A 86 1.03 9.38 4.66
CA HIS A 86 -0.40 9.51 4.47
C HIS A 86 -0.99 8.19 3.97
N GLU A 87 -2.07 7.75 4.60
CA GLU A 87 -2.88 6.61 4.16
C GLU A 87 -4.33 7.05 4.03
N GLU A 88 -4.93 6.72 2.89
CA GLU A 88 -6.38 6.69 2.73
C GLU A 88 -6.82 5.28 2.32
N CYS A 89 -7.63 4.64 3.16
CA CYS A 89 -8.21 3.34 2.83
C CYS A 89 -9.73 3.31 3.05
N ASP A 90 -10.46 3.20 1.95
CA ASP A 90 -11.92 3.15 1.92
C ASP A 90 -12.47 1.97 2.74
N LYS A 91 -11.86 0.78 2.59
CA LYS A 91 -12.31 -0.48 3.23
C LYS A 91 -11.13 -1.40 3.49
N CYS A 92 -10.84 -1.65 4.76
CA CYS A 92 -9.86 -2.63 5.19
C CYS A 92 -10.46 -3.70 6.11
N LYS A 93 -10.23 -4.99 5.83
CA LYS A 93 -10.67 -6.04 6.78
C LYS A 93 -9.74 -6.13 7.99
N ASN A 94 -8.43 -6.16 7.76
CA ASN A 94 -7.44 -6.19 8.82
C ASN A 94 -6.32 -5.21 8.49
N MET A 95 -6.15 -4.20 9.32
CA MET A 95 -5.06 -3.25 9.21
C MET A 95 -4.13 -3.43 10.40
N LYS A 96 -2.84 -3.59 10.12
CA LYS A 96 -1.81 -3.62 11.15
C LYS A 96 -0.77 -2.59 10.85
N ILE A 97 -0.49 -1.74 11.82
CA ILE A 97 0.58 -0.77 11.66
C ILE A 97 1.54 -0.77 12.82
N VAL A 98 2.82 -0.84 12.49
CA VAL A 98 3.92 -0.87 13.42
C VAL A 98 4.77 0.36 13.11
N ARG A 99 4.81 1.33 14.03
CA ARG A 99 5.55 2.60 13.96
C ARG A 99 5.02 3.64 12.94
N ASN A 100 5.16 4.90 13.35
CA ASN A 100 4.96 6.18 12.67
C ASN A 100 4.05 6.21 11.43
N LEU A 101 2.86 6.77 11.59
CA LEU A 101 2.05 7.39 10.54
C LEU A 101 1.48 8.66 11.13
N PRO A 102 1.86 9.82 10.59
CA PRO A 102 1.34 11.08 11.09
C PRO A 102 -0.13 11.27 10.69
N HIS A 103 -0.58 10.69 9.57
CA HIS A 103 -1.94 10.82 9.08
C HIS A 103 -2.49 9.49 8.52
N GLU A 104 -3.58 9.02 9.10
CA GLU A 104 -4.29 7.80 8.72
C GLU A 104 -5.77 8.11 8.61
N GLU A 105 -6.39 7.75 7.48
CA GLU A 105 -7.82 7.78 7.29
C GLU A 105 -8.28 6.42 6.77
N CYS A 106 -9.16 5.76 7.52
CA CYS A 106 -9.80 4.53 7.06
C CYS A 106 -11.29 4.55 7.34
N ASP A 107 -12.07 4.74 6.28
CA ASP A 107 -13.53 4.80 6.28
C ASP A 107 -14.16 3.59 6.97
N LYS A 108 -13.67 2.38 6.67
CA LYS A 108 -14.21 1.13 7.22
C LYS A 108 -13.12 0.11 7.48
N CYS A 109 -12.68 0.04 8.73
CA CYS A 109 -11.78 -1.02 9.19
C CYS A 109 -12.48 -2.01 10.12
N LYS A 110 -12.45 -3.31 9.80
CA LYS A 110 -13.05 -4.33 10.68
C LYS A 110 -12.16 -4.65 11.90
N ASN A 111 -10.86 -4.81 11.68
CA ASN A 111 -9.90 -5.07 12.74
C ASN A 111 -8.66 -4.20 12.51
N MET A 112 -8.35 -3.36 13.48
CA MET A 112 -7.19 -2.49 13.43
C MET A 112 -6.26 -2.82 14.59
N THR A 113 -4.96 -2.86 14.32
CA THR A 113 -3.93 -3.02 15.35
C THR A 113 -2.82 -2.04 15.08
N ILE A 114 -2.73 -1.01 15.91
CA ILE A 114 -1.68 -0.01 15.82
C ILE A 114 -0.71 -0.21 16.98
N VAL A 115 0.58 -0.27 16.66
CA VAL A 115 1.70 -0.32 17.59
C VAL A 115 2.55 0.92 17.30
N ARG A 116 2.17 2.08 17.83
CA ARG A 116 2.77 3.40 17.52
C ARG A 116 2.91 4.35 18.71
N ASN A 117 3.72 5.40 18.45
CA ASN A 117 3.50 6.78 18.91
C ASN A 117 2.73 7.52 17.78
N LEU A 118 1.58 8.13 18.04
CA LEU A 118 0.72 8.78 17.04
C LEU A 118 0.53 10.27 17.31
N ALA A 119 0.21 11.03 16.25
CA ALA A 119 -0.11 12.45 16.33
C ALA A 119 -1.60 12.75 16.03
N HIS A 120 -2.26 12.00 15.13
CA HIS A 120 -3.66 12.21 14.72
C HIS A 120 -4.30 10.91 14.20
N GLU A 121 -5.61 10.69 14.46
CA GLU A 121 -6.40 9.53 14.00
C GLU A 121 -7.88 9.95 13.77
N GLU A 122 -8.49 9.55 12.65
CA GLU A 122 -9.94 9.69 12.37
C GLU A 122 -10.50 8.38 11.77
N TYR A 123 -11.68 7.95 12.23
CA TYR A 123 -12.26 6.65 11.89
C TYR A 123 -13.79 6.65 12.03
N ASP A 124 -14.48 6.14 11.01
CA ASP A 124 -15.92 5.88 11.02
C ASP A 124 -16.24 4.37 11.12
N LYS A 125 -17.21 4.02 11.98
CA LYS A 125 -17.66 2.63 12.21
C LYS A 125 -18.68 2.15 11.19
#